data_AF-A0A4P7GTN5-F1
#
_entry.id   AF-A0A4P7GTN5-F1
#
_cell.length_a   1.000
_cell.length_b   1.000
_cell.length_c   1.000
_cell.angle_alpha   90.00
_cell.angle_beta   90.00
_cell.angle_gamma   90.00
#
_symmetry.space_group_name_H-M   'P 1'
#
loop_
_entity.id
_entity.type
_entity.pdbx_description
1 polymer ?
#
loop_
_entity_poly.entity_id
_entity_poly.type
_entity_poly.pdbx_seq_one_letter_code
_entity_poly.pdbx_strand_id
1 'polypeptide(L)' 'MAVDPVCGMTIDESTAEEMGVETVVYRGTTYYFCCPYCRKQFERDPERYLQAPGAHHDAVHGDG' A
#
# COMPACT_ATOMS: atom_id res chain seq x y z
N MET A 1 8.44 3.88 -2.67
CA MET A 1 7.48 2.86 -3.15
C MET A 1 6.55 2.49 -2.02
N ALA A 2 5.26 2.79 -2.17
CA ALA A 2 4.22 2.40 -1.22
C ALA A 2 3.57 1.09 -1.68
N VAL A 3 2.99 0.31 -0.77
CA VAL A 3 2.24 -0.89 -1.11
C VAL A 3 0.80 -0.70 -0.66
N ASP A 4 -0.14 -0.92 -1.59
CA ASP A 4 -1.57 -0.92 -1.29
C ASP A 4 -1.87 -2.11 -0.36
N PRO A 5 -2.31 -1.89 0.89
CA PRO A 5 -2.52 -2.96 1.86
C PRO A 5 -3.78 -3.80 1.57
N VAL A 6 -4.64 -3.35 0.64
CA VAL A 6 -5.85 -4.07 0.22
C VAL A 6 -5.56 -5.07 -0.87
N CYS A 7 -4.78 -4.69 -1.89
CA CYS A 7 -4.50 -5.54 -3.05
C CYS A 7 -3.04 -6.00 -3.19
N GLY A 8 -2.12 -5.45 -2.39
CA GLY A 8 -0.68 -5.75 -2.47
C GLY A 8 0.03 -5.09 -3.65
N MET A 9 -0.62 -4.15 -4.34
CA MET A 9 -0.04 -3.47 -5.49
C MET A 9 1.03 -2.48 -5.03
N THR A 10 2.21 -2.55 -5.66
CA THR A 10 3.26 -1.54 -5.49
C THR A 10 2.87 -0.26 -6.22
N ILE A 11 2.83 0.84 -5.49
CA ILE A 11 2.56 2.18 -5.98
C ILE A 11 3.87 2.95 -5.96
N ASP A 12 4.22 3.49 -7.13
CA ASP A 12 5.32 4.44 -7.21
C ASP A 12 4.81 5.81 -6.81
N GLU A 13 5.38 6.37 -5.75
CA GLU A 13 5.01 7.69 -5.23
C GLU A 13 5.30 8.81 -6.24
N SER A 14 6.24 8.58 -7.16
CA SER A 14 6.62 9.55 -8.20
C SER A 14 5.55 9.67 -9.30
N THR A 15 4.77 8.61 -9.53
CA THR A 15 3.69 8.58 -10.54
C THR A 15 2.30 8.54 -9.92
N ALA A 16 2.22 8.48 -8.59
CA ALA A 16 0.99 8.44 -7.80
C ALA A 16 -0.05 9.46 -8.26
N GLU A 17 0.36 10.72 -8.43
CA GLU A 17 -0.53 11.82 -8.84
C GLU A 17 -1.09 11.63 -10.27
N GLU A 18 -0.29 11.04 -11.17
CA GLU A 18 -0.69 10.78 -12.56
C GLU A 18 -1.59 9.54 -12.68
N MET A 19 -1.35 8.52 -11.85
CA MET A 19 -2.13 7.28 -11.86
C MET A 19 -3.48 7.38 -11.14
N GLY A 20 -3.78 8.52 -10.50
CA GLY A 20 -5.01 8.70 -9.73
C GLY A 20 -5.06 7.83 -8.48
N VAL A 21 -3.93 7.65 -7.81
CA VAL A 21 -3.90 6.91 -6.54
C VAL A 21 -4.57 7.73 -5.45
N GLU A 22 -5.26 7.02 -4.56
CA GLU A 22 -5.96 7.64 -3.43
C GLU A 22 -5.12 7.48 -2.17
N THR A 23 -5.20 8.43 -1.25
CA THR A 23 -4.49 8.35 0.03
C THR A 23 -5.43 8.46 1.21
N VAL A 24 -5.04 7.86 2.34
CA VAL A 24 -5.75 8.04 3.62
C VAL A 24 -4.76 8.13 4.75
N VAL A 25 -5.04 8.98 5.74
CA VAL A 25 -4.25 9.08 6.96
C VAL A 25 -4.93 8.25 8.04
N TYR A 26 -4.27 7.20 8.52
CA TYR A 26 -4.76 6.35 9.60
C TYR A 26 -3.67 6.20 10.67
N ARG A 27 -4.01 6.50 11.94
CA ARG A 27 -3.08 6.52 13.08
C ARG A 27 -1.82 7.38 12.87
N GLY A 28 -1.93 8.45 12.07
CA GLY A 28 -0.81 9.34 11.74
C GLY A 28 0.11 8.81 10.63
N THR A 29 -0.24 7.70 9.99
CA THR A 29 0.47 7.15 8.83
C THR A 29 -0.35 7.34 7.57
N THR A 30 0.28 7.82 6.50
CA THR A 30 -0.34 7.95 5.17
C THR A 30 -0.24 6.63 4.42
N TYR A 31 -1.37 6.09 4.01
CA TYR A 31 -1.49 4.90 3.17
C TYR A 31 -1.91 5.29 1.76
N TYR A 32 -1.40 4.56 0.77
CA TYR A 32 -1.64 4.79 -0.65
C TYR A 32 -2.43 3.62 -1.24
N PHE A 33 -3.39 3.93 -2.12
CA PHE A 33 -4.31 2.98 -2.71
C PHE A 33 -4.38 3.17 -4.21
N CYS A 34 -4.34 2.07 -4.97
CA CYS A 34 -4.31 2.13 -6.43
C CYS A 34 -5.61 2.66 -7.04
N CYS A 35 -6.70 2.65 -6.28
CA CYS A 35 -8.01 3.11 -6.72
C CYS A 35 -8.92 3.47 -5.54
N PRO A 36 -10.00 4.26 -5.78
CA PRO A 36 -10.95 4.64 -4.74
C PRO A 36 -11.71 3.45 -4.12
N TYR A 37 -11.78 2.32 -4.84
CA TYR A 37 -12.35 1.09 -4.28
C TYR A 37 -11.46 0.53 -3.16
N CYS A 38 -10.14 0.45 -3.36
CA CYS A 38 -9.20 0.01 -2.33
C CYS A 38 -9.24 0.93 -1.11
N ARG A 39 -9.24 2.26 -1.31
CA ARG A 39 -9.40 3.21 -0.20
C ARG A 39 -10.65 2.93 0.62
N LYS A 40 -11.82 2.80 -0.02
CA LYS A 40 -13.09 2.52 0.67
C LYS A 40 -13.07 1.21 1.45
N GLN A 41 -12.43 0.17 0.91
CA GLN A 41 -12.28 -1.10 1.61
C GLN A 41 -11.40 -0.95 2.85
N PHE A 42 -10.28 -0.24 2.73
CA PHE A 42 -9.43 0.08 3.87
C PHE A 42 -10.15 0.92 4.92
N GLU A 43 -10.92 1.93 4.53
CA GLU A 43 -11.70 2.76 5.47
C GLU A 43 -12.76 1.95 6.23
N ARG A 44 -13.30 0.88 5.63
CA ARG A 44 -14.28 0.00 6.28
C ARG A 44 -13.67 -0.86 7.37
N ASP A 45 -12.48 -1.41 7.12
CA ASP A 45 -11.84 -2.34 8.06
C ASP A 45 -10.30 -2.22 8.01
N PRO A 46 -9.74 -1.08 8.45
CA PRO A 46 -8.31 -0.78 8.27
C PRO A 46 -7.45 -1.77 9.05
N GLU A 47 -7.91 -2.18 10.23
CA GLU A 47 -7.19 -3.10 11.11
C GLU A 47 -6.95 -4.47 10.45
N ARG A 48 -7.89 -4.97 9.64
CA ARG A 48 -7.72 -6.21 8.89
C ARG A 48 -6.60 -6.11 7.84
N TYR A 49 -6.49 -4.99 7.15
CA TYR A 49 -5.48 -4.80 6.10
C TYR A 49 -4.09 -4.47 6.67
N LEU A 50 -4.06 -3.82 7.84
CA LEU A 50 -2.81 -3.53 8.56
C LEU A 50 -2.21 -4.74 9.29
N GLN A 51 -3.00 -5.78 9.51
CA GLN A 51 -2.55 -7.04 10.11
C GLN A 51 -1.82 -7.97 9.13
N ALA A 52 -1.82 -7.68 7.83
CA ALA A 52 -1.09 -8.45 6.84
C ALA A 52 0.34 -7.88 6.67
N PRO A 53 1.38 -8.48 7.26
CA PRO A 53 2.75 -8.09 6.98
C PRO A 53 3.10 -8.51 5.55
N GLY A 54 2.92 -7.60 4.59
CA GLY A 54 3.48 -7.71 3.23
C GLY A 54 5.00 -7.51 3.18
N ALA A 55 5.71 -7.83 4.28
CA ALA A 55 7.15 -7.80 4.37
C ALA A 55 7.67 -9.24 4.39
N HIS A 56 7.65 -9.89 3.23
CA HIS A 56 8.69 -10.85 2.87
C HIS A 56 8.80 -10.95 1.34
N HIS A 57 9.77 -10.23 0.79
CA HIS A 57 10.77 -10.90 -0.04
C HIS A 57 12.04 -10.08 0.08
N ASP A 58 12.75 -10.37 1.17
CA ASP A 58 14.19 -10.44 1.28
C ASP A 58 14.98 -9.82 0.13
N ALA A 59 15.61 -8.69 0.44
CA ALA A 59 16.90 -8.42 -0.15
C ALA A 59 17.84 -9.62 0.12
N VAL A 60 18.73 -9.87 -0.85
CA VAL A 60 19.97 -10.64 -0.77
C VAL A 60 19.90 -12.14 -1.09
N HIS A 61 19.95 -12.47 -2.38
CA HIS A 61 20.80 -13.57 -2.86
C HIS A 61 21.90 -12.99 -3.74
N GLY A 62 23.05 -12.70 -3.14
CA GLY A 62 24.31 -12.62 -3.86
C GLY A 62 24.89 -14.02 -3.99
N ASP A 63 25.10 -14.48 -5.22
CA ASP A 63 25.86 -15.69 -5.52
C ASP A 63 27.05 -15.26 -6.39
N GLY A 64 28.25 -15.46 -5.83
CA GLY A 64 29.54 -15.03 -6.40
C GLY A 64 30.15 -16.06 -7.35
#